data_AF-A0AAN8V6J4-F1
#
_entry.id   AF-A0AAN8V6J4-F1
#
_cell.length_a   1.000
_cell.length_b   1.000
_cell.length_c   1.000
_cell.angle_alpha   90.00
_cell.angle_beta   90.00
_cell.angle_gamma   90.00
#
_symmetry.space_group_name_H-M   'P 1'
#
loop_
_entity.id
_entity.type
_entity.pdbx_description
1 polymer ?
#
loop_
_entity_poly.entity_id
_entity_poly.type
_entity_poly.pdbx_seq_one_letter_code
_entity_poly.pdbx_strand_id
1 'polypeptide(L)'
;MDVVGDLHMNGGETKTSYADNSIVQKVVIDRVSHLLEETAKKLYFKFGGDFGSCIRLADLGCSSGPNTLSVVSKIIITIHGLSLAIDRPEPEIQNFLNDLPCNDFNTIFKSIPAFHNELKS
;
A
#
# COMPACT_ATOMS: atom_id res chain seq x y z
N MET A 1 -7.63 -29.73 -9.86
CA MET A 1 -6.73 -28.56 -9.94
C MET A 1 -7.08 -27.70 -8.75
N ASP A 2 -6.11 -27.47 -7.87
CA ASP A 2 -6.34 -26.68 -6.67
C ASP A 2 -6.07 -25.21 -7.02
N VAL A 3 -7.11 -24.49 -7.43
CA VAL A 3 -7.01 -23.16 -8.06
C VAL A 3 -6.33 -22.13 -7.14
N VAL A 4 -6.42 -22.34 -5.83
CA VAL A 4 -5.84 -21.46 -4.81
C VAL A 4 -4.32 -21.70 -4.63
N GLY A 5 -3.83 -22.90 -4.93
CA GLY A 5 -2.42 -23.26 -4.75
C GLY A 5 -1.50 -22.74 -5.85
N ASP A 6 -2.02 -22.60 -7.08
CA ASP A 6 -1.21 -22.31 -8.27
C ASP A 6 -1.42 -20.88 -8.84
N LEU A 7 -2.35 -20.10 -8.28
CA LEU A 7 -2.65 -18.76 -8.78
C LEU A 7 -1.85 -17.70 -8.01
N HIS A 8 -0.76 -17.24 -8.61
CA HIS A 8 -0.03 -16.06 -8.13
C HIS A 8 0.69 -15.35 -9.28
N MET A 9 1.09 -14.10 -9.06
CA MET A 9 1.95 -13.39 -9.99
C MET A 9 3.39 -13.94 -9.92
N ASN A 10 4.14 -13.82 -11.00
CA ASN A 10 5.51 -14.32 -11.03
C ASN A 10 6.37 -13.60 -9.97
N GLY A 11 6.78 -14.32 -8.92
CA GLY A 11 7.52 -13.77 -7.80
C GLY A 11 9.01 -13.55 -8.09
N GLY A 12 9.75 -13.16 -7.06
CA GLY A 12 11.19 -12.96 -7.08
C GLY A 12 11.66 -11.63 -7.68
N GLU A 13 12.98 -11.55 -7.89
CA GLU A 13 13.70 -10.31 -8.26
C GLU A 13 14.39 -10.46 -9.63
N THR A 14 13.84 -11.30 -10.51
CA THR A 14 14.39 -11.54 -11.85
C THR A 14 13.71 -10.65 -12.90
N LYS A 15 14.30 -10.52 -14.10
CA LYS A 15 13.75 -9.71 -15.20
C LYS A 15 12.36 -10.12 -15.69
N THR A 16 11.90 -11.32 -15.34
CA THR A 16 10.55 -11.82 -15.68
C THR A 16 9.58 -11.73 -14.50
N SER A 17 10.04 -11.27 -13.34
CA SER A 17 9.21 -11.07 -12.15
C SER A 17 8.11 -10.05 -12.40
N TYR A 18 7.04 -10.14 -11.62
CA TYR A 18 5.98 -9.16 -11.61
C TYR A 18 6.46 -7.78 -11.18
N ALA A 19 7.42 -7.70 -10.25
CA ALA A 19 8.01 -6.44 -9.82
C ALA A 19 8.57 -5.63 -11.00
N ASP A 20 9.25 -6.30 -11.93
CA ASP A 20 9.86 -5.68 -13.12
C ASP A 20 8.88 -5.53 -14.32
N ASN A 21 7.74 -6.21 -14.30
CA ASN A 21 6.83 -6.29 -15.46
C ASN A 21 5.39 -5.80 -15.17
N SER A 22 5.17 -5.08 -14.07
CA SER A 22 3.84 -4.61 -13.62
C SER A 22 3.53 -3.14 -13.97
N ILE A 23 4.12 -2.63 -15.05
CA ILE A 23 3.99 -1.21 -15.45
C ILE A 23 2.55 -0.82 -15.79
N VAL A 24 1.77 -1.72 -16.38
CA VAL A 24 0.38 -1.45 -16.74
C VAL A 24 -0.46 -1.22 -15.48
N GLN A 25 -0.31 -2.10 -14.48
CA GLN A 25 -0.98 -1.99 -13.19
C GLN A 25 -0.55 -0.70 -12.47
N LYS A 26 0.75 -0.37 -12.50
CA LYS A 26 1.27 0.89 -11.95
C LYS A 26 0.61 2.11 -12.58
N VAL A 27 0.53 2.17 -13.91
CA VAL A 27 -0.13 3.29 -14.63
C VAL A 27 -1.60 3.40 -14.25
N VAL A 28 -2.31 2.28 -14.09
CA VAL A 28 -3.71 2.30 -13.65
C VAL A 28 -3.83 2.84 -12.23
N ILE A 29 -3.00 2.35 -11.30
CA ILE A 29 -2.94 2.81 -9.90
C ILE A 29 -2.66 4.32 -9.84
N ASP A 30 -1.70 4.81 -10.64
CA ASP A 30 -1.35 6.23 -10.69
C ASP A 30 -2.51 7.09 -11.24
N ARG A 31 -3.24 6.60 -12.25
CA ARG A 31 -4.41 7.32 -12.79
C ARG A 31 -5.53 7.46 -11.76
N VAL A 32 -5.73 6.45 -10.91
CA VAL A 32 -6.82 6.46 -9.92
C VAL A 32 -6.38 6.96 -8.54
N SER A 33 -5.11 7.35 -8.36
CA SER A 33 -4.59 7.69 -7.02
C SER A 33 -5.30 8.88 -6.38
N HIS A 34 -5.71 9.86 -7.18
CA HIS A 34 -6.49 10.99 -6.69
C HIS A 34 -7.79 10.54 -6.00
N LEU A 35 -8.45 9.47 -6.48
CA LEU A 35 -9.65 8.94 -5.83
C LEU A 35 -9.32 8.31 -4.48
N LEU A 36 -8.16 7.67 -4.37
CA LEU A 36 -7.67 7.07 -3.12
C LEU A 36 -7.37 8.17 -2.09
N GLU A 37 -6.64 9.20 -2.49
CA GLU A 37 -6.31 10.35 -1.63
C GLU A 37 -7.58 11.08 -1.17
N GLU A 38 -8.51 11.37 -2.09
CA GLU A 38 -9.79 12.01 -1.75
C GLU A 38 -10.64 11.15 -0.81
N THR A 39 -10.61 9.82 -0.98
CA THR A 39 -11.31 8.90 -0.07
C THR A 39 -10.65 8.89 1.31
N ALA A 40 -9.31 8.84 1.37
CA ALA A 40 -8.56 8.94 2.62
C ALA A 40 -8.86 10.25 3.35
N LYS A 41 -8.88 11.39 2.65
CA LYS A 41 -9.28 12.70 3.21
C LYS A 41 -10.70 12.69 3.77
N LYS A 42 -11.67 12.19 3.00
CA LYS A 42 -13.07 12.13 3.43
C LYS A 42 -13.24 11.25 4.66
N LEU A 43 -12.57 10.09 4.69
CA LEU A 43 -12.55 9.25 5.88
C LEU A 43 -11.90 10.01 7.03
N TYR A 44 -10.74 10.64 6.80
CA TYR A 44 -10.00 11.40 7.82
C TYR A 44 -10.90 12.40 8.58
N PHE A 45 -11.63 13.21 7.83
CA PHE A 45 -12.54 14.20 8.42
C PHE A 45 -13.86 13.64 8.92
N LYS A 46 -14.36 12.52 8.35
CA LYS A 46 -15.58 11.87 8.84
C LYS A 46 -15.45 11.43 10.30
N PHE A 47 -14.26 11.05 10.74
CA PHE A 47 -13.97 10.72 12.13
C PHE A 47 -13.45 11.92 12.93
N GLY A 48 -13.62 13.16 12.43
CA GLY A 48 -13.26 14.38 13.16
C GLY A 48 -11.75 14.60 13.32
N GLY A 49 -10.92 13.93 12.51
CA GLY A 49 -9.47 13.89 12.71
C GLY A 49 -9.06 13.04 13.92
N ASP A 50 -9.99 12.29 14.51
CA ASP A 50 -9.78 11.38 15.64
C ASP A 50 -10.09 9.95 15.18
N PHE A 51 -9.10 9.31 14.55
CA PHE A 51 -9.17 7.89 14.18
C PHE A 51 -8.96 6.95 15.38
N GLY A 52 -9.02 7.49 16.60
CA GLY A 52 -8.36 6.87 17.73
C GLY A 52 -6.85 6.80 17.48
N SER A 53 -6.18 5.90 18.20
CA SER A 53 -4.72 5.77 18.11
C SER A 53 -4.22 5.14 16.81
N CYS A 54 -5.06 4.45 16.03
CA CYS A 54 -4.60 3.59 14.92
C CYS A 54 -5.59 3.48 13.73
N ILE A 55 -5.08 3.76 12.53
CA ILE A 55 -5.75 3.55 11.23
C ILE A 55 -5.31 2.21 10.65
N ARG A 56 -6.27 1.39 10.23
CA ARG A 56 -6.01 0.09 9.61
C ARG A 56 -6.31 0.12 8.12
N LEU A 57 -5.32 -0.24 7.32
CA LEU A 57 -5.40 -0.31 5.87
C LEU A 57 -5.23 -1.76 5.42
N ALA A 58 -5.95 -2.18 4.38
CA ALA A 58 -5.78 -3.50 3.79
C ALA A 58 -5.72 -3.41 2.27
N ASP A 59 -4.65 -3.94 1.68
CA ASP A 59 -4.53 -4.13 0.22
C ASP A 59 -4.82 -5.59 -0.11
N LEU A 60 -5.87 -5.83 -0.91
CA LEU A 60 -6.41 -7.15 -1.22
C LEU A 60 -6.00 -7.55 -2.64
N GLY A 61 -5.10 -8.52 -2.77
CA GLY A 61 -4.42 -8.85 -4.03
C GLY A 61 -3.16 -8.02 -4.23
N CYS A 62 -2.31 -7.94 -3.20
CA CYS A 62 -1.13 -7.08 -3.19
C CYS A 62 0.00 -7.52 -4.14
N SER A 63 -0.01 -8.78 -4.59
CA SER A 63 1.04 -9.40 -5.41
C SER A 63 2.43 -9.30 -4.75
N SER A 64 3.52 -9.41 -5.51
CA SER A 64 4.91 -9.40 -5.02
C SER A 64 5.74 -8.22 -5.55
N GLY A 65 5.09 -7.11 -5.93
CA GLY A 65 5.73 -5.98 -6.62
C GLY A 65 5.67 -4.65 -5.83
N PRO A 66 6.37 -3.60 -6.29
CA PRO A 66 6.45 -2.32 -5.59
C PRO A 66 5.11 -1.55 -5.54
N ASN A 67 4.15 -1.94 -6.38
CA ASN A 67 2.88 -1.26 -6.54
C ASN A 67 2.08 -1.19 -5.23
N THR A 68 2.05 -2.26 -4.44
CA THR A 68 1.31 -2.29 -3.16
C THR A 68 1.85 -1.24 -2.18
N LEU A 69 3.19 -1.14 -2.05
CA LEU A 69 3.81 -0.15 -1.17
C LEU A 69 3.60 1.28 -1.68
N SER A 70 3.54 1.48 -3.01
CA SER A 70 3.21 2.80 -3.58
C SER A 70 1.78 3.24 -3.27
N VAL A 71 0.82 2.31 -3.22
CA VAL A 71 -0.56 2.60 -2.78
C VAL A 71 -0.55 3.01 -1.31
N VAL A 72 0.16 2.24 -0.47
CA VAL A 72 0.25 2.50 0.98
C VAL A 72 0.92 3.84 1.27
N SER A 73 2.02 4.20 0.59
CA SER A 73 2.69 5.49 0.81
C SER A 73 1.79 6.68 0.50
N LYS A 74 1.03 6.62 -0.59
CA LYS A 74 0.09 7.71 -0.95
C LYS A 74 -0.94 7.96 0.14
N ILE A 75 -1.47 6.90 0.76
CA ILE A 75 -2.42 7.02 1.87
C ILE A 75 -1.73 7.61 3.12
N ILE A 76 -0.56 7.08 3.49
CA ILE A 76 0.21 7.54 4.65
C ILE A 76 0.53 9.03 4.52
N ILE A 77 1.11 9.45 3.39
CA ILE A 77 1.49 10.84 3.13
C ILE A 77 0.25 11.75 3.18
N THR A 78 -0.88 11.30 2.63
CA THR A 78 -2.14 12.06 2.67
C THR A 78 -2.60 12.27 4.11
N ILE A 79 -2.65 11.21 4.92
CA ILE A 79 -3.09 11.29 6.32
C ILE A 79 -2.14 12.15 7.14
N HIS A 80 -0.82 11.98 6.95
CA HIS A 80 0.20 12.78 7.60
C HIS A 80 0.00 14.28 7.32
N GLY A 81 -0.15 14.65 6.04
CA GLY A 81 -0.38 16.04 5.64
C GLY A 81 -1.68 16.63 6.22
N LEU A 82 -2.74 15.83 6.33
CA LEU A 82 -3.99 16.26 6.97
C LEU A 82 -3.81 16.47 8.47
N SER A 83 -3.13 15.57 9.16
CA SER A 83 -2.86 15.67 10.60
C SER A 83 -2.11 16.96 10.94
N LEU A 84 -1.08 17.29 10.15
CA LEU A 84 -0.35 18.55 10.26
C LEU A 84 -1.25 19.77 10.01
N ALA A 85 -2.12 19.71 8.99
CA ALA A 85 -2.97 20.83 8.60
C ALA A 85 -4.01 21.22 9.67
N ILE A 86 -4.40 20.28 10.55
CA ILE A 86 -5.38 20.53 11.63
C ILE A 86 -4.78 20.43 13.04
N ASP A 87 -3.45 20.46 13.16
CA ASP A 87 -2.70 20.39 14.41
C ASP A 87 -3.11 19.22 15.30
N ARG A 88 -3.16 18.02 14.70
CA ARG A 88 -3.48 16.77 15.40
C ARG A 88 -2.27 15.84 15.47
N PRO A 89 -2.17 15.02 16.53
CA PRO A 89 -1.18 13.94 16.58
C PRO A 89 -1.34 13.01 15.39
N GLU A 90 -0.22 12.62 14.79
CA GLU A 90 -0.21 11.65 13.71
C GLU A 90 -0.72 10.29 14.24
N PRO A 91 -1.71 9.67 13.58
CA PRO A 91 -2.21 8.37 14.00
C PRO A 91 -1.21 7.26 13.65
N GLU A 92 -1.19 6.19 14.44
CA GLU A 92 -0.50 4.96 14.02
C GLU A 92 -1.17 4.41 12.77
N ILE A 93 -0.39 3.92 11.80
CA ILE A 93 -0.93 3.29 10.60
C ILE A 93 -0.50 1.82 10.58
N GLN A 94 -1.48 0.92 10.63
CA GLN A 94 -1.28 -0.51 10.51
C GLN A 94 -1.78 -0.99 9.15
N ASN A 95 -0.86 -1.49 8.33
CA ASN A 95 -1.19 -1.96 6.99
C ASN A 95 -1.17 -3.49 6.90
N PHE A 96 -2.21 -4.06 6.29
CA PHE A 96 -2.36 -5.48 6.01
C PHE A 96 -2.21 -5.72 4.51
N LEU A 97 -1.21 -6.51 4.14
CA LEU A 97 -1.01 -6.94 2.76
C LEU A 97 -1.56 -8.34 2.60
N ASN A 98 -2.58 -8.49 1.77
CA ASN A 98 -3.27 -9.76 1.55
C ASN A 98 -3.09 -10.23 0.12
N ASP A 99 -2.79 -11.51 -0.02
CA ASP A 99 -2.81 -12.25 -1.27
C ASP A 99 -2.99 -13.75 -0.94
N LEU A 100 -3.03 -14.59 -1.96
CA LEU A 100 -3.07 -16.04 -1.80
C LEU A 100 -1.78 -16.57 -1.15
N PRO A 101 -1.82 -17.73 -0.47
CA PRO A 101 -0.67 -18.25 0.28
C PRO A 101 0.60 -18.50 -0.56
N CYS A 102 0.46 -18.70 -1.87
CA CYS A 102 1.55 -18.92 -2.80
C CYS A 102 2.22 -17.63 -3.31
N ASN A 103 1.71 -16.45 -2.96
CA ASN A 103 2.33 -15.17 -3.30
C ASN A 103 3.71 -15.01 -2.63
N ASP A 104 4.63 -14.34 -3.31
CA ASP A 104 5.97 -14.09 -2.78
C ASP A 104 6.00 -12.84 -1.87
N PHE A 105 5.54 -13.04 -0.63
CA PHE A 105 5.64 -12.03 0.43
C PHE A 105 7.08 -11.70 0.82
N ASN A 106 8.05 -12.60 0.58
CA ASN A 106 9.45 -12.36 0.95
C ASN A 106 10.04 -11.18 0.18
N THR A 107 9.71 -11.06 -1.11
CA THR A 107 10.13 -9.92 -1.93
C THR A 107 9.55 -8.60 -1.38
N ILE A 108 8.29 -8.60 -0.93
CA ILE A 108 7.72 -7.42 -0.26
C ILE A 108 8.48 -7.11 1.04
N PHE A 109 8.68 -8.10 1.91
CA PHE A 109 9.34 -7.88 3.20
C PHE A 109 10.78 -7.37 3.07
N LYS A 110 11.53 -7.83 2.06
CA LYS A 110 12.86 -7.29 1.73
C LYS A 110 12.83 -5.81 1.35
N SER A 111 11.74 -5.32 0.76
CA SER A 111 11.61 -3.93 0.32
C SER A 111 11.18 -2.96 1.44
N ILE A 112 10.66 -3.46 2.58
CA ILE A 112 10.19 -2.64 3.70
C ILE A 112 11.23 -1.63 4.23
N PRO A 113 12.53 -1.99 4.41
CA PRO A 113 13.53 -1.03 4.88
C PRO A 113 13.70 0.16 3.92
N ALA A 114 13.70 -0.09 2.61
CA ALA A 114 13.82 0.97 1.61
C ALA A 114 12.56 1.86 1.60
N PHE A 115 11.38 1.24 1.68
CA PHE A 115 10.11 1.95 1.80
C PHE A 115 10.05 2.88 3.02
N HIS A 116 10.53 2.41 4.18
CA HIS A 116 10.55 3.25 5.39
C HIS A 116 11.51 4.45 5.26
N ASN A 117 12.60 4.32 4.49
CA ASN A 117 13.47 5.46 4.19
C ASN A 117 12.78 6.46 3.25
N GLU A 118 12.03 5.99 2.26
CA GLU A 118 11.23 6.83 1.37
C GLU A 118 10.20 7.66 2.14
N LEU A 119 9.50 7.07 3.12
CA LEU A 119 8.51 7.79 3.94
C LEU A 119 9.11 8.88 4.85
N LYS A 120 10.42 8.83 5.13
CA LYS A 120 11.12 9.82 5.96
C LYS A 120 11.74 10.98 5.17
N SER A 121 11.75 10.86 3.85
CA SER A 121 12.40 11.79 2.92
C SER A 121 11.49 12.99 2.62
#